data_AF-A0A2V5Q6Z7-F1
#
_entry.id   AF-A0A2V5Q6Z7-F1
#
_cell.length_a   1.000
_cell.length_b   1.000
_cell.length_c   1.000
_cell.angle_alpha   90.00
_cell.angle_beta   90.00
_cell.angle_gamma   90.00
#
_symmetry.space_group_name_H-M   'P 1'
#
loop_
_entity.id
_entity.type
_entity.pdbx_description
1 polymer ?
#
loop_
_entity_poly.entity_id
_entity_poly.type
_entity_poly.pdbx_seq_one_letter_code
_entity_poly.pdbx_strand_id
1 'polypeptide(L)'
;MWNYLEAKVTIHNTTGAVTIKLNGATILTLTGQNTRASANNSANQFILNNGSVGNGIACFFDDLYLSDSSGSAPQNDFLGDCRIDCQFPNADGSNSTWTPSTGTTHYTLVDEATPNTTDYVESNVIGNKDTWAFQDLSSITGTIYGVQINTAALKDDAGGRSIINTVKSGATNADGATQAMGTSQQYFMDVLPVDPATSAAWTESNFNAAEFGVKVAA
;
A
#
# COMPACT_ATOMS: atom_id res chain seq x y z
N MET A 1 -9.21 -14.84 -19.85
CA MET A 1 -8.32 -13.84 -20.47
C MET A 1 -8.29 -12.64 -19.54
N TRP A 2 -7.11 -12.16 -19.17
CA TRP A 2 -6.95 -10.94 -18.39
C TRP A 2 -7.02 -9.71 -19.30
N ASN A 3 -7.58 -8.62 -18.79
CA ASN A 3 -7.65 -7.33 -19.48
C ASN A 3 -7.23 -6.24 -18.51
N TYR A 4 -6.49 -5.25 -19.02
CA TYR A 4 -6.09 -4.10 -18.23
C TYR A 4 -7.10 -2.97 -18.38
N LEU A 5 -7.71 -2.52 -17.29
CA LEU A 5 -8.75 -1.49 -17.28
C LEU A 5 -8.30 -0.33 -16.39
N GLU A 6 -8.29 0.88 -16.93
CA GLU A 6 -8.06 2.10 -16.15
C GLU A 6 -9.25 3.05 -16.30
N ALA A 7 -9.63 3.73 -15.22
CA ALA A 7 -10.67 4.75 -15.22
C ALA A 7 -10.19 6.02 -14.51
N LYS A 8 -10.34 7.17 -15.17
CA LYS A 8 -10.12 8.49 -14.58
C LYS A 8 -11.45 9.23 -14.51
N VAL A 9 -11.83 9.63 -13.30
CA VAL A 9 -13.12 10.27 -13.04
C VAL A 9 -12.90 11.60 -12.31
N THR A 10 -13.46 12.67 -12.85
CA THR A 10 -13.58 13.97 -12.16
C THR A 10 -14.97 14.07 -11.56
N ILE A 11 -15.06 14.19 -10.24
CA ILE A 11 -16.33 14.33 -9.52
C ILE A 11 -16.78 15.79 -9.52
N HIS A 12 -17.84 16.11 -10.27
CA HIS A 12 -18.38 17.47 -10.36
C HIS A 12 -19.83 17.45 -10.89
N ASN A 13 -20.62 18.48 -10.60
CA ASN A 13 -22.02 18.58 -11.05
C ASN A 13 -22.22 19.10 -12.48
N THR A 14 -21.31 19.95 -12.99
CA THR A 14 -21.36 20.45 -14.39
C THR A 14 -20.12 20.14 -15.24
N THR A 15 -18.92 20.08 -14.66
CA THR A 15 -17.65 19.80 -15.39
C THR A 15 -17.14 18.37 -15.16
N GLY A 16 -17.99 17.46 -14.68
CA GLY A 16 -17.60 16.08 -14.43
C GLY A 16 -17.13 15.42 -15.72
N ALA A 17 -16.11 14.57 -15.60
CA ALA A 17 -15.48 13.91 -16.74
C ALA A 17 -15.19 12.46 -16.42
N VAL A 18 -15.27 11.60 -17.42
CA VAL A 18 -14.99 10.17 -17.31
C VAL A 18 -14.16 9.76 -18.53
N THR A 19 -12.99 9.19 -18.30
CA THR A 19 -12.19 8.53 -19.33
C THR A 19 -11.95 7.09 -18.92
N ILE A 20 -12.23 6.13 -19.80
CA ILE A 20 -11.96 4.71 -19.56
C ILE A 20 -11.04 4.19 -20.66
N LYS A 21 -10.00 3.47 -20.26
CA LYS A 21 -9.07 2.77 -21.15
C LYS A 21 -9.16 1.26 -20.93
N LEU A 22 -9.13 0.51 -22.03
CA LEU A 22 -9.04 -0.94 -22.05
C LEU A 22 -7.79 -1.33 -22.86
N ASN A 23 -6.87 -2.05 -22.23
CA ASN A 23 -5.59 -2.46 -22.83
C ASN A 23 -4.86 -1.27 -23.48
N GLY A 24 -4.81 -0.14 -22.77
CA GLY A 24 -4.18 1.11 -23.22
C GLY A 24 -5.00 1.97 -24.20
N ALA A 25 -6.05 1.41 -24.84
CA ALA A 25 -6.90 2.15 -25.78
C ALA A 25 -8.05 2.85 -25.06
N THR A 26 -8.26 4.14 -25.31
CA THR A 26 -9.43 4.87 -24.80
C THR A 26 -10.70 4.33 -25.44
N ILE A 27 -11.60 3.80 -24.62
CA ILE A 27 -12.90 3.24 -25.05
C ILE A 27 -14.09 4.14 -24.69
N LEU A 28 -13.89 5.09 -23.76
CA LEU A 28 -14.91 6.06 -23.38
C LEU A 28 -14.27 7.40 -23.05
N THR A 29 -14.90 8.48 -23.51
CA THR A 29 -14.59 9.85 -23.09
C THR A 29 -15.89 10.62 -22.96
N LEU A 30 -16.19 11.06 -21.74
CA LEU A 30 -17.32 11.90 -21.42
C LEU A 30 -16.83 13.18 -20.74
N THR A 31 -17.42 14.31 -21.10
CA THR A 31 -17.14 15.62 -20.51
C THR A 31 -18.45 16.33 -20.20
N GLY A 32 -18.44 17.27 -19.26
CA GLY A 32 -19.62 18.07 -18.94
C GLY A 32 -20.73 17.27 -18.24
N GLN A 33 -20.37 16.19 -17.55
CA GLN A 33 -21.31 15.30 -16.88
C GLN A 33 -21.55 15.73 -15.43
N ASN A 34 -22.70 15.34 -14.88
CA ASN A 34 -22.93 15.34 -13.44
C ASN A 34 -22.51 13.98 -12.87
N THR A 35 -21.28 13.89 -12.38
CA THR A 35 -20.70 12.67 -11.78
C THR A 35 -20.81 12.65 -10.24
N ARG A 36 -21.49 13.65 -9.66
CA ARG A 36 -21.56 13.87 -8.23
C ARG A 36 -22.85 13.31 -7.64
N ALA A 37 -22.72 12.50 -6.59
CA ALA A 37 -23.87 11.91 -5.89
C ALA A 37 -24.41 12.77 -4.72
N SER A 38 -23.66 13.75 -4.25
CA SER A 38 -24.03 14.62 -3.12
C SER A 38 -23.89 16.11 -3.49
N ALA A 39 -23.81 17.01 -2.50
CA ALA A 39 -23.44 18.41 -2.71
C ALA A 39 -21.92 18.61 -2.88
N ASN A 40 -21.10 17.62 -2.54
CA ASN A 40 -19.64 17.73 -2.49
C ASN A 40 -18.97 17.08 -3.70
N ASN A 41 -17.99 17.77 -4.30
CA ASN A 41 -17.20 17.30 -5.44
C ASN A 41 -16.13 16.29 -4.99
N SER A 42 -16.54 15.19 -4.37
CA SER A 42 -15.62 14.18 -3.81
C SER A 42 -16.20 12.77 -3.88
N ALA A 43 -15.30 11.79 -3.81
CA ALA A 43 -15.60 10.40 -3.55
C ALA A 43 -14.77 9.94 -2.33
N ASN A 44 -15.33 9.05 -1.52
CA ASN A 44 -14.69 8.53 -0.32
C ASN A 44 -14.77 6.99 -0.23
N GLN A 45 -15.22 6.35 -1.31
CA GLN A 45 -15.35 4.92 -1.40
C GLN A 45 -15.03 4.46 -2.82
N PHE A 46 -14.28 3.39 -2.90
CA PHE A 46 -14.05 2.60 -4.10
C PHE A 46 -14.53 1.18 -3.82
N ILE A 47 -15.26 0.59 -4.75
CA ILE A 47 -15.80 -0.77 -4.61
C ILE A 47 -15.55 -1.52 -5.91
N LEU A 48 -14.82 -2.64 -5.81
CA LEU A 48 -14.87 -3.70 -6.81
C LEU A 48 -16.05 -4.60 -6.47
N ASN A 49 -17.19 -4.34 -7.09
CA ASN A 49 -18.36 -5.17 -6.90
C ASN A 49 -18.33 -6.30 -7.94
N ASN A 50 -18.09 -7.53 -7.51
CA ASN A 50 -18.55 -8.68 -8.26
C ASN A 50 -20.05 -8.82 -7.99
N GLY A 51 -20.86 -7.95 -8.58
CA GLY A 51 -22.30 -8.00 -8.40
C GLY A 51 -22.76 -9.40 -8.78
N SER A 52 -23.56 -10.05 -7.94
CA SER A 52 -24.21 -11.32 -8.27
C SER A 52 -25.12 -11.15 -9.49
N VAL A 53 -24.53 -11.13 -10.68
CA VAL A 53 -25.20 -11.60 -11.88
C VAL A 53 -25.48 -13.06 -11.58
N GLY A 54 -26.76 -13.44 -11.53
CA GLY A 54 -27.25 -14.75 -11.07
C GLY A 54 -26.77 -15.99 -11.85
N ASN A 55 -25.61 -15.92 -12.50
CA ASN A 55 -25.02 -16.90 -13.41
C ASN A 55 -23.56 -17.25 -13.08
N GLY A 56 -23.11 -17.11 -11.83
CA GLY A 56 -21.85 -17.73 -11.37
C GLY A 56 -20.58 -17.31 -12.14
N ILE A 57 -20.55 -16.11 -12.72
CA ILE A 57 -19.34 -15.60 -13.39
C ILE A 57 -18.37 -15.13 -12.31
N ALA A 58 -17.23 -15.81 -12.18
CA ALA A 58 -16.13 -15.37 -11.33
C ALA A 58 -15.34 -14.28 -12.06
N CYS A 59 -15.32 -13.08 -11.49
CA CYS A 59 -14.40 -12.01 -11.88
C CYS A 59 -13.23 -12.01 -10.90
N PHE A 60 -12.02 -12.08 -11.43
CA PHE A 60 -10.79 -11.93 -10.65
C PHE A 60 -10.17 -10.57 -10.96
N PHE A 61 -9.53 -9.99 -9.95
CA PHE A 61 -8.85 -8.71 -10.03
C PHE A 61 -7.43 -8.90 -9.56
N ASP A 62 -6.49 -8.26 -10.24
CA ASP A 62 -5.07 -8.23 -9.88
C ASP A 62 -4.49 -6.87 -10.28
N ASP A 63 -3.33 -6.51 -9.72
CA ASP A 63 -2.57 -5.31 -10.05
C ASP A 63 -3.36 -3.97 -9.88
N LEU A 64 -4.18 -3.88 -8.83
CA LEU A 64 -5.00 -2.70 -8.55
C LEU A 64 -4.19 -1.52 -7.99
N TYR A 65 -4.22 -0.39 -8.68
CA TYR A 65 -3.78 0.90 -8.13
C TYR A 65 -4.94 1.90 -8.04
N LEU A 66 -4.84 2.82 -7.07
CA LEU A 66 -5.77 3.95 -6.92
C LEU A 66 -4.96 5.21 -6.62
N SER A 67 -5.13 6.23 -7.46
CA SER A 67 -4.48 7.53 -7.32
C SER A 67 -5.51 8.66 -7.36
N ASP A 68 -5.21 9.75 -6.68
CA ASP A 68 -5.99 10.99 -6.77
C ASP A 68 -5.16 12.14 -7.34
N SER A 69 -5.74 13.33 -7.40
CA SER A 69 -5.05 14.52 -7.91
C SER A 69 -4.20 15.26 -6.87
N SER A 70 -4.09 14.75 -5.63
CA SER A 70 -3.26 15.37 -4.59
C SER A 70 -1.77 15.02 -4.76
N GLY A 71 -1.47 13.91 -5.42
CA GLY A 71 -0.12 13.47 -5.77
C GLY A 71 0.51 14.23 -6.93
N SER A 72 1.84 14.06 -7.06
CA SER A 72 2.60 14.55 -8.22
C SER A 72 2.50 13.58 -9.41
N ALA A 73 2.82 14.06 -10.61
CA ALA A 73 2.95 13.19 -11.77
C ALA A 73 4.13 12.20 -11.60
N PRO A 74 4.03 10.96 -12.11
CA PRO A 74 2.90 10.42 -12.87
C PRO A 74 1.73 9.88 -12.03
N GLN A 75 1.83 9.80 -10.70
CA GLN A 75 0.82 9.22 -9.78
C GLN A 75 -0.44 10.09 -9.60
N ASN A 76 -0.81 10.86 -10.62
CA ASN A 76 -2.04 11.65 -10.70
C ASN A 76 -2.73 11.52 -12.07
N ASP A 77 -2.27 10.57 -12.90
CA ASP A 77 -2.83 10.24 -14.20
C ASP A 77 -2.80 8.72 -14.45
N PHE A 78 -3.23 8.31 -15.64
CA PHE A 78 -3.06 6.95 -16.14
C PHE A 78 -1.59 6.53 -16.10
N LEU A 79 -1.29 5.46 -15.36
CA LEU A 79 0.05 4.88 -15.28
C LEU A 79 0.31 3.93 -16.45
N GLY A 80 -0.75 3.50 -17.14
CA GLY A 80 -0.71 2.45 -18.15
C GLY A 80 -0.60 1.08 -17.50
N ASP A 81 -0.39 0.04 -18.31
CA ASP A 81 -0.29 -1.34 -17.83
C ASP A 81 0.82 -1.47 -16.76
N CYS A 82 0.42 -1.87 -15.56
CA CYS A 82 1.26 -1.92 -14.36
C CYS A 82 1.10 -3.25 -13.67
N ARG A 83 2.10 -3.58 -12.86
CA ARG A 83 2.15 -4.77 -12.02
C ARG A 83 2.43 -4.40 -10.57
N ILE A 84 1.88 -5.16 -9.64
CA ILE A 84 2.22 -5.16 -8.23
C ILE A 84 3.05 -6.43 -7.95
N ASP A 85 4.22 -6.25 -7.35
CA ASP A 85 5.06 -7.35 -6.87
C ASP A 85 5.04 -7.34 -5.34
N CYS A 86 4.55 -8.42 -4.73
CA CYS A 86 4.41 -8.53 -3.29
C CYS A 86 5.64 -9.23 -2.71
N GLN A 87 6.38 -8.52 -1.86
CA GLN A 87 7.59 -9.02 -1.23
C GLN A 87 7.36 -9.20 0.26
N PHE A 88 8.03 -10.20 0.84
CA PHE A 88 7.97 -10.53 2.26
C PHE A 88 9.36 -10.38 2.91
N PRO A 89 9.41 -10.12 4.23
CA PRO A 89 10.64 -10.14 5.00
C PRO A 89 11.46 -11.43 4.76
N ASN A 90 12.78 -11.30 4.60
CA ASN A 90 13.68 -12.45 4.42
C ASN A 90 14.93 -12.41 5.33
N ALA A 91 15.12 -11.31 6.06
CA ALA A 91 16.15 -11.18 7.07
C ALA A 91 15.79 -10.07 8.06
N ASP A 92 16.33 -10.18 9.27
CA ASP A 92 16.27 -9.10 10.25
C ASP A 92 17.00 -7.87 9.71
N GLY A 93 16.40 -6.70 9.89
CA GLY A 93 17.00 -5.43 9.53
C GLY A 93 17.93 -4.90 10.62
N SER A 94 18.21 -3.61 10.52
CA SER A 94 19.10 -2.91 11.44
C SER A 94 18.49 -2.56 12.79
N ASN A 95 17.18 -2.76 12.97
CA ASN A 95 16.49 -2.57 14.24
C ASN A 95 15.65 -3.80 14.57
N SER A 96 15.85 -4.34 15.77
CA SER A 96 15.11 -5.47 16.34
C SER A 96 14.92 -5.22 17.84
N THR A 97 14.06 -4.25 18.16
CA THR A 97 13.81 -3.79 19.54
C THR A 97 12.48 -4.27 20.11
N TRP A 98 11.61 -4.84 19.29
CA TRP A 98 10.41 -5.52 19.76
C TRP A 98 10.77 -6.89 20.35
N THR A 99 9.83 -7.51 21.03
CA THR A 99 9.99 -8.85 21.58
C THR A 99 9.39 -9.85 20.61
N PRO A 100 10.14 -10.85 20.12
CA PRO A 100 9.58 -11.92 19.31
C PRO A 100 8.71 -12.85 20.18
N SER A 101 7.56 -13.30 19.65
CA SER A 101 6.69 -14.25 20.36
C SER A 101 7.35 -15.61 20.59
N THR A 102 8.30 -15.98 19.73
CA THR A 102 9.14 -17.18 19.87
C THR A 102 10.55 -16.93 19.31
N GLY A 103 11.55 -17.67 19.79
CA GLY A 103 12.91 -17.59 19.26
C GLY A 103 13.57 -16.23 19.42
N THR A 104 14.50 -15.89 18.53
CA THR A 104 15.25 -14.61 18.52
C THR A 104 15.36 -13.99 17.13
N THR A 105 14.77 -14.62 16.12
CA THR A 105 14.82 -14.17 14.72
C THR A 105 13.48 -13.57 14.40
N HIS A 106 13.45 -12.29 14.05
CA HIS A 106 12.20 -11.53 14.00
C HIS A 106 11.49 -11.71 12.66
N TYR A 107 12.24 -11.72 11.55
CA TYR A 107 11.66 -11.77 10.21
C TYR A 107 10.83 -13.04 9.96
N THR A 108 11.19 -14.16 10.61
CA THR A 108 10.47 -15.44 10.51
C THR A 108 9.14 -15.46 11.26
N LEU A 109 8.77 -14.35 11.89
CA LEU A 109 7.51 -14.18 12.63
C LEU A 109 6.59 -13.17 11.94
N VAL A 110 7.00 -12.66 10.77
CA VAL A 110 6.31 -11.62 9.99
C VAL A 110 6.44 -11.86 8.48
N ASP A 111 6.79 -13.08 8.04
CA ASP A 111 7.01 -13.42 6.63
C ASP A 111 5.78 -14.08 5.97
N GLU A 112 4.61 -13.92 6.59
CA GLU A 112 3.42 -14.64 6.16
C GLU A 112 2.72 -13.94 4.98
N ALA A 113 2.42 -14.74 3.94
CA ALA A 113 1.61 -14.29 2.82
C ALA A 113 0.17 -13.93 3.21
N THR A 114 -0.32 -14.49 4.33
CA THR A 114 -1.62 -14.14 4.90
C THR A 114 -1.41 -13.91 6.39
N PRO A 115 -1.80 -12.74 6.93
CA PRO A 115 -1.62 -12.44 8.33
C PRO A 115 -2.33 -13.46 9.20
N ASN A 116 -1.66 -13.84 10.27
CA ASN A 116 -2.25 -14.60 11.34
C ASN A 116 -1.71 -14.07 12.67
N THR A 117 -2.00 -14.77 13.78
CA THR A 117 -1.58 -14.37 15.13
C THR A 117 -0.88 -15.52 15.86
N THR A 118 -0.35 -16.49 15.12
CA THR A 118 0.34 -17.67 15.67
C THR A 118 1.76 -17.31 16.05
N ASP A 119 2.40 -16.51 15.21
CA ASP A 119 3.70 -15.84 15.35
C ASP A 119 3.53 -14.33 15.17
N TYR A 120 4.37 -13.56 15.86
CA TYR A 120 4.36 -12.10 15.83
C TYR A 120 5.58 -11.53 16.55
N VAL A 121 5.83 -10.24 16.33
CA VAL A 121 6.65 -9.41 17.22
C VAL A 121 5.74 -8.44 18.00
N GLU A 122 6.09 -8.09 19.23
CA GLU A 122 5.30 -7.18 20.06
C GLU A 122 6.15 -6.13 20.78
N SER A 123 5.56 -4.96 21.04
CA SER A 123 6.18 -3.97 21.93
C SER A 123 5.14 -3.04 22.53
N ASN A 124 5.37 -2.65 23.78
CA ASN A 124 4.61 -1.62 24.49
C ASN A 124 5.41 -0.33 24.72
N VAL A 125 6.64 -0.25 24.20
CA VAL A 125 7.56 0.88 24.44
C VAL A 125 7.49 1.85 23.27
N ILE A 126 7.01 3.07 23.52
CA ILE A 126 6.95 4.13 22.51
C ILE A 126 8.35 4.39 21.94
N GLY A 127 8.46 4.40 20.61
CA GLY A 127 9.71 4.62 19.89
C GLY A 127 10.48 3.33 19.57
N ASN A 128 10.14 2.18 20.17
CA ASN A 128 10.68 0.90 19.72
C ASN A 128 10.24 0.66 18.27
N LYS A 129 11.18 0.17 17.47
CA LYS A 129 10.97 -0.13 16.07
C LYS A 129 11.63 -1.45 15.72
N ASP A 130 11.01 -2.14 14.77
CA ASP A 130 11.61 -3.25 14.06
C ASP A 130 11.62 -2.94 12.58
N THR A 131 12.71 -3.32 11.91
CA THR A 131 12.87 -3.23 10.46
C THR A 131 13.37 -4.55 9.91
N TRP A 132 13.01 -4.85 8.67
CA TRP A 132 13.37 -6.08 7.98
C TRP A 132 13.88 -5.79 6.58
N ALA A 133 14.82 -6.61 6.12
CA ALA A 133 15.14 -6.69 4.71
C ALA A 133 14.11 -7.59 4.00
N PHE A 134 13.92 -7.34 2.71
CA PHE A 134 12.93 -8.02 1.89
C PHE A 134 13.62 -8.75 0.74
N GLN A 135 12.89 -9.69 0.13
CA GLN A 135 13.35 -10.34 -1.08
C GLN A 135 13.57 -9.32 -2.21
N ASP A 136 14.61 -9.56 -3.01
CA ASP A 136 14.89 -8.78 -4.21
C ASP A 136 13.72 -8.88 -5.18
N LEU A 137 13.38 -7.75 -5.82
CA LEU A 137 12.37 -7.74 -6.86
C LEU A 137 12.76 -8.71 -7.98
N SER A 138 11.80 -9.58 -8.35
CA SER A 138 12.02 -10.58 -9.39
C SER A 138 11.25 -10.28 -10.67
N SER A 139 10.14 -9.53 -10.56
CA SER A 139 9.21 -9.30 -11.67
C SER A 139 9.21 -7.87 -12.20
N ILE A 140 9.67 -6.89 -11.41
CA ILE A 140 9.72 -5.48 -11.80
C ILE A 140 11.14 -5.12 -12.22
N THR A 141 11.33 -4.87 -13.52
CA THR A 141 12.61 -4.45 -14.13
C THR A 141 12.55 -3.05 -14.76
N GLY A 142 11.44 -2.34 -14.54
CA GLY A 142 11.13 -1.04 -15.15
C GLY A 142 10.84 0.05 -14.11
N THR A 143 9.98 0.99 -14.48
CA THR A 143 9.56 2.08 -13.60
C THR A 143 8.83 1.54 -12.37
N ILE A 144 9.34 1.88 -11.17
CA ILE A 144 8.63 1.67 -9.92
C ILE A 144 7.83 2.95 -9.62
N TYR A 145 6.49 2.85 -9.69
CA TYR A 145 5.60 4.00 -9.44
C TYR A 145 5.44 4.34 -7.96
N GLY A 146 5.78 3.42 -7.07
CA GLY A 146 5.73 3.60 -5.63
C GLY A 146 5.92 2.27 -4.91
N VAL A 147 6.17 2.36 -3.61
CA VAL A 147 6.26 1.21 -2.70
C VAL A 147 5.18 1.37 -1.64
N GLN A 148 4.44 0.31 -1.32
CA GLN A 148 3.47 0.33 -0.23
C GLN A 148 3.92 -0.59 0.90
N ILE A 149 4.01 -0.06 2.11
CA ILE A 149 4.22 -0.87 3.32
C ILE A 149 2.86 -1.33 3.82
N ASN A 150 2.71 -2.63 4.03
CA ASN A 150 1.50 -3.23 4.60
C ASN A 150 1.85 -3.89 5.93
N THR A 151 1.32 -3.35 7.03
CA THR A 151 1.56 -3.87 8.38
C THR A 151 0.26 -4.40 8.96
N ALA A 152 0.20 -5.69 9.29
CA ALA A 152 -0.92 -6.26 10.02
C ALA A 152 -0.66 -6.17 11.53
N ALA A 153 -1.48 -5.42 12.26
CA ALA A 153 -1.28 -5.20 13.69
C ALA A 153 -2.60 -5.11 14.47
N LEU A 154 -2.50 -5.32 15.79
CA LEU A 154 -3.56 -5.11 16.77
C LEU A 154 -2.93 -4.65 18.09
N LYS A 155 -3.77 -4.12 18.99
CA LYS A 155 -3.41 -3.97 20.41
C LYS A 155 -4.18 -4.98 21.26
N ASP A 156 -3.54 -5.48 22.30
CA ASP A 156 -4.09 -6.50 23.21
C ASP A 156 -4.57 -5.93 24.56
N ASP A 157 -4.06 -4.76 24.96
CA ASP A 157 -4.41 -4.12 26.24
C ASP A 157 -5.33 -2.88 26.09
N ALA A 158 -5.90 -2.45 27.21
CA ALA A 158 -6.64 -1.22 27.35
C ALA A 158 -5.76 0.02 27.11
N GLY A 159 -6.40 1.13 26.74
CA GLY A 159 -5.71 2.36 26.36
C GLY A 159 -5.50 2.49 24.85
N GLY A 160 -5.20 3.71 24.42
CA GLY A 160 -4.84 4.00 23.04
C GLY A 160 -3.42 3.52 22.76
N ARG A 161 -3.22 3.02 21.54
CA ARG A 161 -1.90 2.75 20.98
C ARG A 161 -1.96 3.00 19.48
N SER A 162 -0.86 3.48 18.93
CA SER A 162 -0.70 3.69 17.50
C SER A 162 0.62 3.12 17.02
N ILE A 163 0.72 2.93 15.71
CA ILE A 163 1.95 2.55 15.03
C ILE A 163 2.25 3.53 13.90
N ILE A 164 3.48 3.50 13.43
CA ILE A 164 3.94 4.20 12.25
C ILE A 164 4.70 3.20 11.39
N ASN A 165 4.34 3.06 10.12
CA ASN A 165 5.19 2.33 9.17
C ASN A 165 6.45 3.16 8.93
N THR A 166 7.60 2.50 8.86
CA THR A 166 8.90 3.15 8.74
C THR A 166 9.72 2.48 7.65
N VAL A 167 10.59 3.24 7.02
CA VAL A 167 11.50 2.78 5.97
C VAL A 167 12.88 3.31 6.22
N LYS A 168 13.87 2.47 5.96
CA LYS A 168 15.27 2.87 5.85
C LYS A 168 15.73 2.60 4.43
N SER A 169 16.02 3.67 3.68
CA SER A 169 16.61 3.60 2.35
C SER A 169 18.02 4.21 2.42
N GLY A 170 19.05 3.41 2.11
CA GLY A 170 20.44 3.80 2.33
C GLY A 170 20.70 4.23 3.79
N ALA A 171 21.10 5.49 3.99
CA ALA A 171 21.31 6.09 5.32
C ALA A 171 20.07 6.85 5.86
N THR A 172 19.04 7.04 5.03
CA THR A 172 17.86 7.83 5.38
C THR A 172 16.81 6.95 6.04
N ASN A 173 16.36 7.36 7.23
CA ASN A 173 15.18 6.81 7.87
C ASN A 173 14.01 7.76 7.65
N ALA A 174 12.86 7.25 7.25
CA ALA A 174 11.63 8.01 7.09
C ALA A 174 10.47 7.28 7.73
N ASP A 175 9.62 8.05 8.41
CA ASP A 175 8.42 7.57 9.08
C ASP A 175 7.19 8.02 8.30
N GLY A 176 6.19 7.13 8.20
CA GLY A 176 4.88 7.41 7.64
C GLY A 176 3.96 8.14 8.61
N ALA A 177 2.65 8.05 8.37
CA ALA A 177 1.66 8.65 9.25
C ALA A 177 1.45 7.82 10.53
N THR A 178 1.08 8.48 11.63
CA THR A 178 0.65 7.80 12.85
C THR A 178 -0.75 7.22 12.67
N GLN A 179 -0.89 5.91 12.86
CA GLN A 179 -2.14 5.17 12.67
C GLN A 179 -2.60 4.52 13.98
N ALA A 180 -3.79 4.87 14.45
CA ALA A 180 -4.36 4.34 15.70
C ALA A 180 -4.79 2.88 15.54
N MET A 181 -4.45 2.03 16.51
CA MET A 181 -4.75 0.60 16.46
C MET A 181 -6.03 0.24 17.20
N GLY A 182 -6.77 -0.71 16.62
CA GLY A 182 -7.87 -1.42 17.26
C GLY A 182 -7.44 -2.72 17.94
N THR A 183 -8.39 -3.39 18.60
CA THR A 183 -8.18 -4.70 19.24
C THR A 183 -8.38 -5.89 18.30
N SER A 184 -8.80 -5.64 17.06
CA SER A 184 -8.83 -6.63 15.99
C SER A 184 -7.64 -6.40 15.09
N GLN A 185 -7.11 -7.46 14.47
CA GLN A 185 -6.06 -7.32 13.48
C GLN A 185 -6.56 -6.53 12.26
N GLN A 186 -5.80 -5.51 11.86
CA GLN A 186 -6.09 -4.67 10.70
C GLN A 186 -4.80 -4.38 9.94
N TYR A 187 -4.93 -4.08 8.65
CA TYR A 187 -3.83 -3.57 7.86
C TYR A 187 -3.69 -2.05 8.02
N PHE A 188 -2.47 -1.62 8.27
CA PHE A 188 -2.03 -0.24 8.30
C PHE A 188 -1.07 -0.05 7.13
N MET A 189 -1.42 0.89 6.24
CA MET A 189 -0.74 1.06 4.96
C MET A 189 -0.12 2.44 4.87
N ASP A 190 1.06 2.54 4.27
CA ASP A 190 1.67 3.81 3.87
C ASP A 190 2.27 3.64 2.47
N VAL A 191 2.04 4.62 1.58
CA VAL A 191 2.55 4.62 0.21
C VAL A 191 3.72 5.60 0.11
N LEU A 192 4.83 5.11 -0.43
CA LEU A 192 6.07 5.83 -0.70
C LEU A 192 6.19 6.03 -2.23
N PRO A 193 5.67 7.14 -2.79
CA PRO A 193 5.72 7.39 -4.23
C PRO A 193 7.14 7.66 -4.74
N VAL A 194 8.04 8.04 -3.83
CA VAL A 194 9.47 8.28 -4.09
C VAL A 194 10.31 7.63 -3.00
N ASP A 195 11.54 7.32 -3.34
CA ASP A 195 12.54 6.85 -2.39
C ASP A 195 12.96 8.02 -1.47
N PRO A 196 12.79 7.91 -0.15
CA PRO A 196 13.10 8.99 0.78
C PRO A 196 14.59 9.35 0.80
N ALA A 197 15.50 8.45 0.40
CA ALA A 197 16.93 8.75 0.35
C ALA A 197 17.29 9.68 -0.80
N THR A 198 16.60 9.56 -1.93
CA THR A 198 16.93 10.28 -3.17
C THR A 198 15.90 11.35 -3.53
N SER A 199 14.71 11.33 -2.91
CA SER A 199 13.55 12.15 -3.29
C SER A 199 13.17 11.97 -4.77
N ALA A 200 13.46 10.80 -5.34
CA ALA A 200 13.21 10.45 -6.74
C ALA A 200 12.49 9.09 -6.82
N ALA A 201 12.10 8.67 -8.03
CA ALA A 201 11.49 7.36 -8.24
C ALA A 201 12.39 6.24 -7.68
N TRP A 202 11.76 5.23 -7.09
CA TRP A 202 12.46 4.04 -6.61
C TRP A 202 13.19 3.35 -7.76
N THR A 203 14.41 2.91 -7.49
CA THR A 203 15.13 1.98 -8.37
C THR A 203 15.08 0.59 -7.75
N GLU A 204 15.20 -0.44 -8.58
CA GLU A 204 15.28 -1.83 -8.12
C GLU A 204 16.39 -2.00 -7.08
N SER A 205 17.58 -1.45 -7.36
CA SER A 205 18.71 -1.50 -6.43
C SER A 205 18.43 -0.81 -5.09
N ASN A 206 17.71 0.31 -5.08
CA ASN A 206 17.40 1.01 -3.83
C ASN A 206 16.32 0.27 -3.04
N PHE A 207 15.33 -0.33 -3.72
CA PHE A 207 14.33 -1.16 -3.06
C PHE A 207 14.97 -2.42 -2.44
N ASN A 208 15.77 -3.15 -3.22
CA ASN A 208 16.42 -4.39 -2.76
C ASN A 208 17.37 -4.14 -1.57
N ALA A 209 17.93 -2.93 -1.45
CA ALA A 209 18.79 -2.55 -0.33
C ALA A 209 18.04 -1.89 0.85
N ALA A 210 16.73 -1.60 0.71
CA ALA A 210 15.97 -0.93 1.74
C ALA A 210 15.49 -1.90 2.82
N GLU A 211 15.23 -1.35 4.01
CA GLU A 211 14.53 -2.05 5.07
C GLU A 211 13.18 -1.37 5.31
N PHE A 212 12.14 -2.16 5.53
CA PHE A 212 10.80 -1.66 5.87
C PHE A 212 10.38 -2.21 7.22
N GLY A 213 9.52 -1.50 7.93
CA GLY A 213 9.17 -1.92 9.27
C GLY A 213 8.09 -1.10 9.95
N VAL A 214 8.02 -1.25 11.27
CA VAL A 214 7.00 -0.63 12.12
C VAL A 214 7.62 -0.06 13.39
N LYS A 215 7.08 1.08 13.85
CA LYS A 215 7.47 1.77 15.07
C LYS A 215 6.26 2.01 15.97
N VAL A 216 6.42 1.76 17.27
CA VAL A 216 5.39 2.05 18.27
C VAL A 216 5.25 3.56 18.46
N ALA A 217 4.01 4.03 18.44
CA ALA A 217 3.62 5.41 18.73
C ALA A 217 2.59 5.48 19.89
N ALA A 218 2.05 6.67 20.15
CA ALA A 218 1.21 6.97 21.31
C ALA A 218 -0.12 6.20 21.33
#